data_AF-A0A7S4G7Q8-F1
#
_entry.id   AF-A0A7S4G7Q8-F1
#
_cell.length_a   1.000
_cell.length_b   1.000
_cell.length_c   1.000
_cell.angle_alpha   90.00
_cell.angle_beta   90.00
_cell.angle_gamma   90.00
#
_symmetry.space_group_name_H-M   'P 1'
#
loop_
_entity.id
_entity.type
_entity.pdbx_description
1 polymer ?
#
loop_
_entity_poly.entity_id
_entity_poly.type
_entity_poly.pdbx_seq_one_letter_code
_entity_poly.pdbx_strand_id
1 'polypeptide(L)'
;GTGVRTRTRALTPGPAGGAATCPATDESESCNVECHCTEYSNTKTVHHPEVADHPSDLADIVIATEADFGEHNYIRDGVLGGFDIELTKAVCAQIGKTCSIVTVPWQSIWPSEYARFGWQNNAKAYPGEGHHGRWFHCSVGTFNLVARQQAIAFTHPYTSKVSVRAGFV
;
A
#
# COMPACT_ATOMS: atom_id res chain seq x y z
N GLY A 1 3.94 -21.07 -17.18
CA GLY A 1 3.09 -20.95 -18.38
C GLY A 1 3.83 -21.54 -19.56
N THR A 2 3.13 -22.12 -20.55
CA THR A 2 3.79 -22.67 -21.75
C THR A 2 3.99 -21.57 -22.78
N GLY A 3 5.24 -21.24 -23.10
CA GLY A 3 5.60 -20.37 -24.22
C GLY A 3 6.08 -21.17 -25.42
N VAL A 4 6.23 -20.51 -26.57
CA VAL A 4 6.84 -21.10 -27.77
C VAL A 4 7.91 -20.14 -28.27
N ARG A 5 9.12 -20.66 -28.51
CA ARG A 5 10.19 -19.92 -29.17
C ARG A 5 10.30 -20.36 -30.62
N THR A 6 10.41 -19.41 -31.54
CA THR A 6 10.59 -19.69 -32.96
C THR A 6 11.92 -19.12 -33.42
N ARG A 7 12.70 -19.93 -34.14
CA ARG A 7 13.93 -19.50 -34.79
C ARG A 7 13.78 -19.64 -36.31
N THR A 8 13.91 -18.52 -37.00
CA THR A 8 13.92 -18.47 -38.47
C THR A 8 15.37 -18.39 -38.95
N ARG A 9 15.72 -19.20 -39.96
CA ARG A 9 16.98 -19.03 -40.70
C ARG A 9 16.70 -18.52 -42.11
N ALA A 10 17.46 -17.53 -42.55
CA ALA A 10 17.41 -17.06 -43.93
C ALA A 10 18.22 -18.03 -44.81
N LEU A 11 17.61 -18.48 -45.91
CA LEU A 11 18.31 -19.20 -46.98
C LEU A 11 18.57 -18.23 -48.13
N THR A 12 19.81 -18.18 -48.62
CA THR A 12 20.15 -17.42 -49.82
C THR A 12 19.66 -18.19 -51.05
N PRO A 13 18.82 -17.61 -51.93
CA PRO A 13 18.34 -18.32 -53.12
C PRO A 13 19.50 -18.67 -54.06
N GLY A 14 19.58 -19.93 -54.49
CA GLY A 14 20.49 -20.35 -55.57
C GLY A 14 20.00 -19.86 -56.95
N PRO A 15 20.87 -19.88 -57.98
CA PRO A 15 20.51 -19.46 -59.33
C PRO A 15 19.33 -20.28 -59.88
N ALA A 16 18.38 -19.58 -60.53
CA ALA A 16 17.10 -20.13 -60.95
C ALA A 16 17.27 -21.25 -62.01
N GLY A 17 17.18 -22.51 -61.56
CA GLY A 17 17.19 -23.68 -62.43
C GLY A 17 16.83 -24.96 -61.69
N GLY A 18 15.53 -25.29 -61.64
CA GLY A 18 15.02 -26.67 -61.51
C GLY A 18 15.32 -27.49 -60.24
N ALA A 19 15.81 -26.92 -59.15
CA ALA A 19 16.12 -27.68 -57.93
C ALA A 19 14.92 -27.81 -56.97
N ALA A 20 14.93 -28.91 -56.19
CA ALA A 20 13.88 -29.30 -55.24
C ALA A 20 13.50 -28.20 -54.23
N THR A 21 12.24 -28.21 -53.78
CA THR A 21 11.69 -27.27 -52.78
C THR A 21 12.55 -27.21 -51.52
N CYS A 22 12.91 -26.01 -51.08
CA CYS A 22 13.71 -25.78 -49.87
C CYS A 22 13.01 -26.34 -48.62
N PRO A 23 13.76 -26.89 -47.64
CA PRO A 23 13.20 -27.31 -46.36
C PRO A 23 12.69 -26.10 -45.56
N ALA A 24 11.77 -26.35 -44.62
CA ALA A 24 11.19 -25.32 -43.76
C ALA A 24 12.28 -24.46 -43.08
N THR A 25 12.09 -23.15 -43.11
CA THR A 25 13.03 -22.14 -42.57
C THR A 25 12.78 -21.80 -41.11
N ASP A 26 11.70 -22.33 -40.56
CA ASP A 26 11.18 -21.99 -39.24
C ASP A 26 11.10 -23.25 -38.39
N GLU A 27 11.75 -23.19 -37.24
CA GLU A 27 11.70 -24.21 -36.20
C GLU A 27 11.07 -23.60 -34.95
N SER A 28 10.04 -24.25 -34.41
CA SER A 28 9.34 -23.82 -33.20
C SER A 28 9.45 -24.89 -32.12
N GLU A 29 9.79 -24.47 -30.91
CA GLU A 29 9.91 -25.36 -29.75
C GLU A 29 9.09 -24.79 -28.58
N SER A 30 8.38 -25.66 -27.88
CA SER A 30 7.71 -25.33 -26.62
C SER A 30 8.75 -25.04 -25.54
N CYS A 31 8.71 -23.86 -24.95
CA CYS A 31 9.48 -23.54 -23.76
C CYS A 31 8.56 -23.49 -22.54
N ASN A 32 8.99 -24.10 -21.45
CA ASN A 32 8.32 -23.92 -20.17
C ASN A 32 8.77 -22.57 -19.60
N VAL A 33 7.99 -21.51 -19.85
CA VAL A 33 8.28 -20.20 -19.27
C VAL A 33 7.72 -20.22 -17.87
N GLU A 34 8.59 -20.53 -16.91
CA GLU A 34 8.34 -20.19 -15.52
C GLU A 34 8.41 -18.66 -15.42
N CYS A 35 7.29 -18.00 -15.75
CA CYS A 35 7.07 -16.61 -15.40
C CYS A 35 7.04 -16.56 -13.88
N HIS A 36 8.20 -16.41 -13.25
CA HIS A 36 8.26 -15.88 -11.92
C HIS A 36 7.81 -14.42 -12.01
N CYS A 37 6.52 -14.20 -11.82
CA CYS A 37 6.10 -12.95 -11.24
C CYS A 37 6.80 -12.91 -9.88
N THR A 38 7.86 -12.12 -9.75
CA THR A 38 8.31 -11.71 -8.41
C THR A 38 7.22 -10.81 -7.89
N GLU A 39 6.16 -11.39 -7.34
CA GLU A 39 5.27 -10.66 -6.46
C GLU A 39 6.14 -10.32 -5.27
N TYR A 40 6.58 -9.05 -5.20
CA TYR A 40 7.12 -8.52 -3.96
C TYR A 40 5.96 -8.49 -2.97
N SER A 41 5.74 -9.61 -2.28
CA SER A 41 4.76 -9.73 -1.23
C SER A 41 5.46 -9.44 0.08
N ASN A 42 5.12 -8.32 0.69
CA ASN A 42 5.46 -8.00 2.07
C ASN A 42 4.47 -8.65 3.06
N THR A 43 3.71 -9.65 2.62
CA THR A 43 2.82 -10.43 3.47
C THR A 43 3.53 -11.69 3.89
N LYS A 44 3.61 -11.93 5.20
CA LYS A 44 4.16 -13.18 5.72
C LYS A 44 3.30 -14.36 5.28
N THR A 45 3.94 -15.36 4.68
CA THR A 45 3.29 -16.60 4.26
C THR A 45 4.16 -17.80 4.65
N VAL A 46 3.62 -19.01 4.52
CA VAL A 46 4.41 -20.24 4.70
C VAL A 46 5.61 -20.30 3.73
N HIS A 47 5.50 -19.63 2.57
CA HIS A 47 6.55 -19.55 1.55
C HIS A 47 7.48 -18.34 1.71
N HIS A 48 7.12 -17.38 2.58
CA HIS A 48 7.91 -16.19 2.91
C HIS A 48 7.98 -15.99 4.44
N PRO A 49 8.60 -16.92 5.18
CA PRO A 49 8.69 -16.84 6.64
C PRO A 49 9.60 -15.71 7.14
N GLU A 50 10.46 -15.16 6.27
CA GLU A 50 11.39 -14.05 6.56
C GLU A 50 10.69 -12.71 6.75
N VAL A 51 9.46 -12.57 6.28
CA VAL A 51 8.67 -11.35 6.40
C VAL A 51 8.09 -11.27 7.82
N ALA A 52 8.16 -10.08 8.44
CA ALA A 52 7.58 -9.87 9.77
C ALA A 52 6.04 -10.05 9.75
N ASP A 53 5.47 -10.52 10.85
CA ASP A 53 4.01 -10.56 10.99
C ASP A 53 3.46 -9.14 10.88
N HIS A 54 2.31 -9.00 10.20
CA HIS A 54 1.71 -7.68 10.07
C HIS A 54 1.27 -7.20 11.47
N PRO A 55 1.37 -5.91 11.80
CA PRO A 55 0.96 -5.40 13.12
C PRO A 55 -0.48 -5.77 13.52
N SER A 56 -1.37 -6.00 12.55
CA SER A 56 -2.74 -6.50 12.78
C SER A 56 -2.82 -7.92 13.32
N ASP A 57 -1.78 -8.72 13.12
CA ASP A 57 -1.73 -10.12 13.56
C ASP A 57 -1.19 -10.24 14.99
N LEU A 58 -0.51 -9.19 15.47
CA LEU A 58 0.17 -9.17 16.77
C LEU A 58 -0.52 -8.27 17.81
N ALA A 59 -1.41 -7.37 17.39
CA ALA A 59 -2.06 -6.40 18.27
C ALA A 59 -3.59 -6.50 18.21
N ASP A 60 -4.26 -6.27 19.35
CA ASP A 60 -5.71 -6.14 19.43
C ASP A 60 -6.19 -4.92 18.60
N ILE A 61 -5.41 -3.83 18.63
CA ILE A 61 -5.72 -2.59 17.94
C ILE A 61 -4.45 -2.05 17.28
N VAL A 62 -4.58 -1.62 16.03
CA VAL A 62 -3.50 -1.01 15.26
C VAL A 62 -3.90 0.41 14.95
N ILE A 63 -3.09 1.36 15.36
CA ILE A 63 -3.36 2.79 15.24
C ILE A 63 -2.34 3.39 14.28
N ALA A 64 -2.82 4.04 13.22
CA ALA A 64 -1.99 4.72 12.25
C ALA A 64 -1.74 6.19 12.62
N THR A 65 -0.55 6.68 12.30
CA THR A 65 -0.15 8.08 12.37
C THR A 65 0.81 8.40 11.22
N GLU A 66 0.92 9.66 10.82
CA GLU A 66 1.89 10.06 9.80
C GLU A 66 3.33 10.12 10.34
N ALA A 67 3.46 10.52 11.60
CA ALA A 67 4.75 10.81 12.24
C ALA A 67 5.55 11.91 11.55
N ASP A 68 4.85 12.87 10.93
CA ASP A 68 5.41 14.06 10.29
C ASP A 68 4.51 15.29 10.53
N PHE A 69 4.13 15.52 11.79
CA PHE A 69 3.28 16.65 12.17
C PHE A 69 3.76 17.36 13.44
N GLY A 70 4.95 17.96 13.37
CA GLY A 70 5.52 18.77 14.45
C GLY A 70 5.61 18.00 15.78
N GLU A 71 5.28 18.64 16.90
CA GLU A 71 5.28 17.98 18.23
C GLU A 71 4.09 17.03 18.46
N HIS A 72 3.14 16.95 17.53
CA HIS A 72 1.98 16.07 17.68
C HIS A 72 2.34 14.62 17.40
N ASN A 73 3.04 14.36 16.31
CA ASN A 73 3.60 13.06 15.99
C ASN A 73 4.85 13.24 15.10
N TYR A 74 5.94 12.58 15.46
CA TYR A 74 7.22 12.69 14.77
C TYR A 74 8.05 11.41 14.90
N ILE A 75 9.01 11.23 13.98
CA ILE A 75 10.18 10.38 14.20
C ILE A 75 11.41 11.26 14.40
N ARG A 76 12.10 11.10 15.53
CA ARG A 76 13.40 11.75 15.81
C ARG A 76 14.36 10.72 16.33
N ASP A 77 15.55 10.64 15.73
CA ASP A 77 16.59 9.68 16.11
C ASP A 77 16.08 8.22 16.17
N GLY A 78 15.18 7.86 15.25
CA GLY A 78 14.56 6.52 15.18
C GLY A 78 13.45 6.27 16.20
N VAL A 79 13.08 7.27 17.00
CA VAL A 79 12.04 7.18 18.03
C VAL A 79 10.76 7.86 17.57
N LEU A 80 9.66 7.11 17.55
CA LEU A 80 8.31 7.63 17.36
C LEU A 80 7.84 8.30 18.65
N GLY A 81 7.56 9.61 18.56
CA GLY A 81 7.18 10.45 19.69
C GLY A 81 6.16 11.52 19.33
N GLY A 82 5.79 12.32 20.32
CA GLY A 82 4.80 13.38 20.20
C GLY A 82 3.51 13.09 20.98
N PHE A 83 2.70 14.13 21.12
CA PHE A 83 1.46 14.10 21.90
C PHE A 83 0.50 12.96 21.50
N ASP A 84 0.28 12.75 20.20
CA ASP A 84 -0.64 11.72 19.69
C ASP A 84 -0.15 10.31 20.08
N ILE A 85 1.17 10.11 20.16
CA ILE A 85 1.81 8.84 20.50
C ILE A 85 1.64 8.54 21.99
N GLU A 86 1.92 9.53 22.83
CA GLU A 86 1.75 9.41 24.29
C GLU A 86 0.29 9.21 24.67
N LEU A 87 -0.63 9.96 24.04
CA LEU A 87 -2.06 9.78 24.21
C LEU A 87 -2.50 8.37 23.83
N THR A 88 -2.08 7.87 22.67
CA THR A 88 -2.45 6.52 22.21
C THR A 88 -1.96 5.45 23.18
N LYS A 89 -0.71 5.56 23.66
CA LYS A 89 -0.16 4.64 24.67
C LYS A 89 -0.97 4.67 25.97
N ALA A 90 -1.34 5.86 26.45
CA ALA A 90 -2.13 6.01 27.67
C ALA A 90 -3.54 5.41 27.52
N VAL A 91 -4.22 5.66 26.40
CA VAL A 91 -5.55 5.09 26.11
C VAL A 91 -5.47 3.57 26.05
N CYS A 92 -4.49 3.02 25.34
CA CYS A 92 -4.30 1.57 25.22
C CYS A 92 -4.03 0.89 26.57
N ALA A 93 -3.22 1.52 27.42
CA ALA A 93 -3.01 1.07 28.79
C ALA A 93 -4.31 1.09 29.61
N GLN A 94 -5.13 2.14 29.46
CA GLN A 94 -6.39 2.27 30.19
C GLN A 94 -7.44 1.22 29.78
N ILE A 95 -7.49 0.85 28.50
CA ILE A 95 -8.44 -0.17 28.00
C ILE A 95 -7.91 -1.60 28.14
N GLY A 96 -6.67 -1.79 28.59
CA GLY A 96 -6.05 -3.10 28.77
C GLY A 96 -5.92 -3.89 27.47
N LYS A 97 -5.66 -3.21 26.34
CA LYS A 97 -5.48 -3.83 25.03
C LYS A 97 -4.04 -3.71 24.54
N THR A 98 -3.57 -4.73 23.83
CA THR A 98 -2.30 -4.68 23.12
C THR A 98 -2.47 -3.82 21.88
N CYS A 99 -1.88 -2.62 21.90
CA CYS A 99 -1.91 -1.73 20.75
C CYS A 99 -0.56 -1.70 20.02
N SER A 100 -0.61 -1.62 18.70
CA SER A 100 0.53 -1.26 17.87
C SER A 100 0.29 0.10 17.22
N ILE A 101 1.32 0.94 17.20
CA ILE A 101 1.30 2.21 16.47
C ILE A 101 2.16 2.05 15.23
N VAL A 102 1.57 2.30 14.07
CA VAL A 102 2.23 2.17 12.76
C VAL A 102 2.30 3.53 12.09
N THR A 103 3.42 3.82 11.44
CA THR A 103 3.59 5.04 10.67
C THR A 103 3.20 4.79 9.22
N VAL A 104 2.29 5.61 8.68
CA VAL A 104 1.80 5.51 7.31
C VAL A 104 1.76 6.90 6.68
N PRO A 105 2.00 7.06 5.36
CA PRO A 105 1.81 8.35 4.70
C PRO A 105 0.39 8.87 4.92
N TRP A 106 0.20 10.19 5.11
CA TRP A 106 -1.13 10.76 5.34
C TRP A 106 -2.15 10.35 4.31
N GLN A 107 -1.76 10.21 3.04
CA GLN A 107 -2.66 9.78 1.96
C GLN A 107 -3.23 8.37 2.16
N SER A 108 -2.57 7.51 2.94
CA SER A 108 -3.12 6.19 3.32
C SER A 108 -4.29 6.31 4.29
N ILE A 109 -4.35 7.41 5.05
CA ILE A 109 -5.42 7.76 5.99
C ILE A 109 -6.47 8.64 5.29
N TRP A 110 -6.03 9.70 4.60
CA TRP A 110 -6.85 10.70 3.92
C TRP A 110 -6.21 11.15 2.60
N PRO A 111 -6.50 10.49 1.48
CA PRO A 111 -5.92 10.82 0.19
C PRO A 111 -6.52 12.11 -0.37
N SER A 112 -5.75 12.83 -1.18
CA SER A 112 -6.22 14.00 -1.92
C SER A 112 -6.97 13.63 -3.21
N GLU A 113 -6.86 12.40 -3.69
CA GLU A 113 -7.49 11.90 -4.92
C GLU A 113 -7.63 10.37 -4.91
N TYR A 114 -8.46 9.81 -5.78
CA TYR A 114 -8.57 8.36 -5.99
C TYR A 114 -8.31 8.02 -7.45
N ALA A 115 -7.02 7.85 -7.78
CA ALA A 115 -6.59 7.52 -9.14
C ALA A 115 -7.30 6.28 -9.71
N ARG A 116 -7.50 5.23 -8.89
CA ARG A 116 -8.19 3.99 -9.28
C ARG A 116 -9.65 4.21 -9.73
N PHE A 117 -10.32 5.23 -9.20
CA PHE A 117 -11.70 5.58 -9.54
C PHE A 117 -11.79 6.77 -10.51
N GLY A 118 -10.64 7.28 -10.98
CA GLY A 118 -10.58 8.46 -11.86
C GLY A 118 -10.99 9.78 -11.18
N TRP A 119 -11.01 9.82 -9.85
CA TRP A 119 -11.38 11.04 -9.10
C TRP A 119 -10.15 11.89 -8.84
N GLN A 120 -10.08 13.05 -9.48
CA GLN A 120 -8.96 14.00 -9.38
C GLN A 120 -8.94 14.81 -8.09
N ASN A 121 -9.97 14.70 -7.25
CA ASN A 121 -10.03 15.37 -5.96
C ASN A 121 -10.92 14.58 -5.01
N ASN A 122 -10.38 14.27 -3.84
CA ASN A 122 -11.11 13.89 -2.67
C ASN A 122 -11.07 15.11 -1.76
N ALA A 123 -12.19 15.84 -1.67
CA ALA A 123 -12.34 17.05 -0.85
C ALA A 123 -12.31 16.73 0.67
N LYS A 124 -11.35 15.90 1.07
CA LYS A 124 -10.98 15.51 2.43
C LYS A 124 -12.13 14.81 3.16
N ALA A 125 -12.95 14.06 2.42
CA ALA A 125 -14.17 13.43 2.92
C ALA A 125 -14.02 11.91 3.11
N TYR A 126 -13.44 11.22 2.12
CA TYR A 126 -13.36 9.78 2.13
C TYR A 126 -11.99 9.27 2.63
N PRO A 127 -11.96 8.14 3.38
CA PRO A 127 -10.74 7.61 3.94
C PRO A 127 -9.88 6.88 2.89
N GLY A 128 -8.58 6.77 3.16
CA GLY A 128 -7.62 6.17 2.23
C GLY A 128 -7.65 4.65 2.17
N GLU A 129 -6.86 4.11 1.25
CA GLU A 129 -6.68 2.67 1.08
C GLU A 129 -6.19 1.97 2.35
N GLY A 130 -5.50 2.66 3.26
CA GLY A 130 -5.10 2.09 4.54
C GLY A 130 -6.29 1.72 5.43
N HIS A 131 -7.30 2.60 5.49
CA HIS A 131 -8.56 2.30 6.17
C HIS A 131 -9.36 1.23 5.45
N HIS A 132 -9.50 1.33 4.12
CA HIS A 132 -10.30 0.39 3.32
C HIS A 132 -9.68 -1.01 3.23
N GLY A 133 -8.35 -1.08 3.16
CA GLY A 133 -7.55 -2.30 3.12
C GLY A 133 -7.26 -2.91 4.48
N ARG A 134 -7.79 -2.34 5.57
CA ARG A 134 -7.61 -2.83 6.95
C ARG A 134 -6.14 -2.91 7.39
N TRP A 135 -5.29 -2.01 6.90
CA TRP A 135 -3.89 -1.91 7.33
C TRP A 135 -3.77 -1.46 8.79
N PHE A 136 -4.80 -0.76 9.29
CA PHE A 136 -4.93 -0.33 10.67
C PHE A 136 -6.42 -0.22 11.03
N HIS A 137 -6.70 -0.25 12.33
CA HIS A 137 -8.06 -0.17 12.87
C HIS A 137 -8.51 1.28 13.03
N CYS A 138 -7.63 2.13 13.54
CA CYS A 138 -7.90 3.54 13.84
C CYS A 138 -6.74 4.41 13.33
N SER A 139 -6.96 5.73 13.24
CA SER A 139 -5.89 6.71 13.05
C SER A 139 -5.94 7.82 14.09
N VAL A 140 -4.80 8.45 14.35
CA VAL A 140 -4.64 9.57 15.29
C VAL A 140 -4.09 10.80 14.56
N GLY A 141 -4.35 11.99 15.07
CA GLY A 141 -3.94 13.26 14.45
C GLY A 141 -4.94 13.77 13.39
N THR A 142 -6.15 13.22 13.35
CA THR A 142 -7.16 13.59 12.35
C THR A 142 -8.14 14.66 12.85
N PHE A 143 -8.29 15.75 12.10
CA PHE A 143 -9.36 16.72 12.32
C PHE A 143 -10.74 16.13 12.04
N ASN A 144 -11.65 16.31 12.99
CA ASN A 144 -13.05 15.90 12.92
C ASN A 144 -13.90 16.90 12.10
N LEU A 145 -13.77 16.85 10.78
CA LEU A 145 -14.53 17.68 9.84
C LEU A 145 -15.86 17.02 9.48
N VAL A 146 -16.92 17.81 9.25
CA VAL A 146 -18.24 17.30 8.83
C VAL A 146 -18.14 16.36 7.62
N ALA A 147 -17.30 16.70 6.64
CA ALA A 147 -17.09 15.87 5.46
C ALA A 147 -16.54 14.47 5.80
N ARG A 148 -15.68 14.35 6.82
CA ARG A 148 -15.11 13.06 7.25
C ARG A 148 -16.07 12.24 8.10
N GLN A 149 -16.89 12.92 8.91
CA GLN A 149 -17.92 12.27 9.72
C GLN A 149 -18.94 11.49 8.86
N GLN A 150 -19.10 11.88 7.59
CA GLN A 150 -19.97 11.18 6.66
C GLN A 150 -19.38 9.84 6.18
N ALA A 151 -18.07 9.63 6.32
CA ALA A 151 -17.38 8.45 5.81
C ALA A 151 -16.82 7.53 6.92
N ILE A 152 -16.45 8.07 8.07
CA ILE A 152 -15.94 7.29 9.22
C ILE A 152 -16.40 7.88 10.55
N ALA A 153 -16.46 7.02 11.57
CA ALA A 153 -16.75 7.43 12.93
C ALA A 153 -15.52 8.11 13.59
N PHE A 154 -15.79 9.07 14.47
CA PHE A 154 -14.78 9.78 15.26
C PHE A 154 -15.05 9.58 16.76
N THR A 155 -13.98 9.59 17.55
CA THR A 155 -14.10 9.69 19.01
C THR A 155 -14.58 11.08 19.43
N HIS A 156 -14.84 11.25 20.73
CA HIS A 156 -14.84 12.60 21.31
C HIS A 156 -13.50 13.30 21.02
N PRO A 157 -13.50 14.61 20.74
CA PRO A 157 -12.27 15.35 20.49
C PRO A 157 -11.39 15.34 21.74
N TYR A 158 -10.10 15.07 21.55
CA TYR A 158 -9.10 14.98 22.62
C TYR A 158 -8.14 16.19 22.64
N THR A 159 -8.28 17.11 21.67
CA THR A 159 -7.63 18.42 21.65
C THR A 159 -8.69 19.53 21.64
N SER A 160 -8.28 20.76 21.95
CA SER A 160 -9.20 21.90 22.05
C SER A 160 -9.96 22.17 20.75
N LYS A 161 -11.20 22.65 20.87
CA LYS A 161 -12.04 23.11 19.75
C LYS A 161 -11.55 24.48 19.24
N VAL A 162 -10.30 24.60 18.83
CA VAL A 162 -9.87 25.81 18.12
C VAL A 162 -10.40 25.71 16.69
N SER A 163 -11.00 26.78 16.18
CA SER A 163 -11.46 26.86 14.80
C SER A 163 -10.26 26.89 13.85
N VAL A 164 -9.64 25.75 13.63
CA VAL A 164 -8.64 25.60 12.59
C VAL A 164 -9.44 25.57 11.29
N ARG A 165 -9.42 26.67 10.50
CA ARG A 165 -9.65 26.57 9.05
C ARG A 165 -8.76 25.42 8.62
N ALA A 166 -9.31 24.39 7.98
CA ALA A 166 -8.59 23.18 7.58
C ALA A 166 -7.35 23.56 6.73
N GLY A 167 -6.26 23.90 7.41
CA GLY A 167 -5.06 24.49 6.89
C GLY A 167 -4.07 23.38 6.64
N PHE A 168 -4.37 22.60 5.62
CA PHE A 168 -3.38 21.82 4.91
C PHE A 168 -3.53 22.25 3.47
N VAL A 169 -2.64 23.16 3.06
CA VAL A 169 -2.39 23.50 1.66
C VAL A 169 -1.58 22.37 1.06
#